data_AF-C7ZQ03-F1
#
_entry.id   AF-C7ZQ03-F1
#
_cell.length_a   1.000
_cell.length_b   1.000
_cell.length_c   1.000
_cell.angle_alpha   90.00
_cell.angle_beta   90.00
_cell.angle_gamma   90.00
#
_symmetry.space_group_name_H-M   'P 1'
#
loop_
_entity.id
_entity.type
_entity.pdbx_description
1 polymer ?
#
loop_
_entity_poly.entity_id
_entity_poly.type
_entity_poly.pdbx_seq_one_letter_code
_entity_poly.pdbx_strand_id
1 'polypeptide(L)'
;MINHTEYQALRFRPIAISIETKRPDGSSQEARAQLSVWTTAYIARLRELAATSTGGLDITLPILTVRGGQWELSFIIDKADAIEMVTLPPIGDTRSIVDCYKVIALIRWLAVWSVTVFRKWMTDKALVLRTVT
;
A
#
# COMPACT_ATOMS: atom_id res chain seq x y z
N MET A 1 -10.59 6.64 -13.99
CA MET A 1 -10.50 6.04 -12.64
C MET A 1 -9.04 6.02 -12.20
N ILE A 2 -8.73 6.17 -10.91
CA ILE A 2 -7.35 6.13 -10.40
C ILE A 2 -7.05 4.77 -9.76
N ASN A 3 -7.94 4.27 -8.90
CA ASN A 3 -7.75 2.98 -8.23
C ASN A 3 -8.25 1.80 -9.07
N HIS A 4 -7.89 0.58 -8.68
CA HIS A 4 -8.38 -0.67 -9.30
C HIS A 4 -9.78 -1.11 -8.80
N THR A 5 -10.55 -0.18 -8.22
CA THR A 5 -11.91 -0.42 -7.72
C THR A 5 -12.87 0.63 -8.24
N GLU A 6 -14.06 0.18 -8.64
CA GLU A 6 -15.13 1.06 -9.12
C GLU A 6 -15.91 1.74 -7.99
N TYR A 7 -15.64 1.36 -6.73
CA TYR A 7 -16.33 1.91 -5.58
C TYR A 7 -16.24 3.44 -5.56
N GLN A 8 -17.38 4.11 -5.71
CA GLN A 8 -17.47 5.54 -6.03
C GLN A 8 -16.69 6.43 -5.05
N ALA A 9 -16.71 6.10 -3.77
CA ALA A 9 -16.02 6.89 -2.74
C ALA A 9 -14.49 6.79 -2.84
N LEU A 10 -13.94 5.76 -3.48
CA LEU A 10 -12.50 5.53 -3.58
C LEU A 10 -11.97 5.62 -5.01
N ARG A 11 -12.77 5.41 -6.05
CA ARG A 11 -12.29 5.27 -7.44
C ARG A 11 -11.41 6.44 -7.95
N PHE A 12 -11.52 7.63 -7.37
CA PHE A 12 -10.71 8.83 -7.69
C PHE A 12 -9.85 9.34 -6.52
N ARG A 13 -9.71 8.58 -5.43
CA ARG A 13 -8.91 8.94 -4.25
C ARG A 13 -7.71 7.99 -4.14
N PRO A 14 -6.52 8.36 -4.64
CA PRO A 14 -5.35 7.47 -4.67
C PRO A 14 -5.11 6.80 -3.31
N ILE A 15 -4.91 5.48 -3.30
CA ILE A 15 -4.66 4.72 -2.07
C ILE A 15 -3.15 4.74 -1.80
N ALA A 16 -2.71 5.53 -0.83
CA ALA A 16 -1.30 5.62 -0.45
C ALA A 16 -0.86 4.38 0.33
N ILE A 17 -1.69 3.96 1.30
CA ILE A 17 -1.43 2.85 2.21
C ILE A 17 -2.63 1.92 2.16
N SER A 18 -2.37 0.65 1.98
CA SER A 18 -3.40 -0.39 2.03
C SER A 18 -3.38 -1.07 3.39
N ILE A 19 -4.55 -1.47 3.86
CA ILE A 19 -4.68 -2.20 5.12
C ILE A 19 -5.60 -3.39 4.94
N GLU A 20 -5.12 -4.57 5.33
CA GLU A 20 -5.92 -5.79 5.43
C GLU A 20 -6.10 -6.14 6.90
N THR A 21 -7.34 -6.41 7.31
CA THR A 21 -7.67 -6.75 8.69
C THR A 21 -8.26 -8.16 8.78
N LYS A 22 -7.74 -8.95 9.70
CA LYS A 22 -8.22 -10.31 9.99
C LYS A 22 -8.60 -10.46 11.46
N ARG A 23 -9.55 -11.36 11.70
CA ARG A 23 -9.83 -11.86 13.05
C ARG A 23 -8.58 -12.51 13.66
N PRO A 24 -8.46 -12.61 15.00
CA PRO A 24 -7.29 -13.21 15.65
C PRO A 24 -6.96 -14.63 15.15
N ASP A 25 -7.98 -15.40 14.80
CA ASP A 25 -7.94 -16.76 14.26
C ASP A 25 -7.93 -16.81 12.71
N GLY A 26 -7.87 -15.67 12.05
CA GLY A 26 -7.88 -15.59 10.59
C GLY A 26 -6.60 -16.13 9.96
N SER A 27 -6.74 -16.78 8.79
CA SER A 27 -5.63 -17.34 8.04
C SER A 27 -4.68 -16.27 7.51
N SER A 28 -3.42 -16.36 7.91
CA SER A 28 -2.31 -15.55 7.36
C SER A 28 -2.04 -15.85 5.89
N GLN A 29 -2.30 -17.08 5.44
CA GLN A 29 -2.14 -17.46 4.03
C GLN A 29 -3.21 -16.81 3.15
N GLU A 30 -4.46 -16.82 3.61
CA GLU A 30 -5.56 -16.14 2.90
C GLU A 30 -5.34 -14.62 2.86
N ALA A 31 -4.87 -14.03 3.96
CA ALA A 31 -4.51 -12.61 4.00
C ALA A 31 -3.44 -12.27 2.95
N ARG A 32 -2.37 -13.08 2.86
CA ARG A 32 -1.32 -12.90 1.85
C ARG A 32 -1.83 -13.08 0.43
N ALA A 33 -2.69 -14.06 0.18
CA ALA A 33 -3.28 -14.27 -1.14
C ALA A 33 -4.12 -13.07 -1.58
N GLN A 34 -4.98 -12.55 -0.69
CA GLN A 34 -5.81 -11.37 -0.95
C GLN A 34 -4.96 -10.12 -1.17
N LEU A 35 -3.95 -9.90 -0.33
CA LEU A 35 -2.99 -8.81 -0.48
C LEU A 35 -2.24 -8.91 -1.80
N SER A 36 -1.87 -10.11 -2.24
CA SER A 36 -1.14 -10.30 -3.51
C SER A 36 -2.00 -9.93 -4.71
N VAL A 37 -3.27 -10.37 -4.75
CA VAL A 37 -4.21 -10.01 -5.82
C VAL A 37 -4.44 -8.51 -5.86
N TRP A 38 -4.75 -7.91 -4.71
CA TRP A 38 -5.00 -6.48 -4.57
C TRP A 38 -3.78 -5.65 -5.00
N THR A 39 -2.60 -6.04 -4.52
CA THR A 39 -1.33 -5.38 -4.85
C THR A 39 -1.05 -5.44 -6.34
N THR A 40 -1.19 -6.62 -6.95
CA THR A 40 -0.90 -6.81 -8.37
C THR A 40 -1.82 -5.95 -9.23
N ALA A 41 -3.12 -5.95 -8.92
CA ALA A 41 -4.09 -5.11 -9.61
C ALA A 41 -3.79 -3.61 -9.43
N TYR A 42 -3.36 -3.20 -8.24
CA TYR A 42 -3.02 -1.80 -8.00
C TYR A 42 -1.76 -1.36 -8.75
N ILE A 43 -0.70 -2.18 -8.71
CA ILE A 43 0.55 -1.91 -9.45
C ILE A 43 0.29 -1.86 -10.95
N ALA A 44 -0.48 -2.79 -11.51
CA ALA A 44 -0.88 -2.75 -12.91
C ALA A 44 -1.56 -1.42 -13.26
N ARG A 45 -2.49 -0.96 -12.40
CA ARG A 45 -3.17 0.31 -12.61
C ARG A 45 -2.22 1.52 -12.51
N LEU A 46 -1.27 1.50 -11.58
CA LEU A 46 -0.30 2.57 -11.44
C LEU A 46 0.68 2.62 -12.61
N ARG A 47 1.08 1.47 -13.18
CA ARG A 47 1.90 1.39 -14.40
C ARG A 47 1.19 2.03 -15.60
N GLU A 48 -0.10 1.72 -15.77
CA GLU A 48 -0.94 2.36 -16.80
C GLU A 48 -1.02 3.88 -16.64
N LEU A 49 -1.18 4.36 -15.39
CA LEU A 49 -1.27 5.79 -15.11
C LEU A 49 0.06 6.49 -15.39
N ALA A 50 1.17 5.92 -14.90
CA ALA A 50 2.52 6.45 -15.10
C ALA A 50 3.08 6.24 -16.52
N ALA A 51 2.29 5.63 -17.43
CA ALA A 51 2.73 5.19 -18.76
C ALA A 51 4.08 4.45 -18.75
N THR A 52 4.32 3.69 -17.68
CA THR A 52 5.56 2.95 -17.49
C THR A 52 5.37 1.54 -18.04
N SER A 53 5.89 1.30 -19.24
CA SER A 53 5.84 0.00 -19.91
C SER A 53 7.08 -0.87 -19.65
N THR A 54 8.20 -0.27 -19.23
CA THR A 54 9.47 -0.94 -18.96
C THR A 54 10.17 -0.31 -17.73
N GLY A 55 10.73 -1.15 -16.86
CA GLY A 55 11.28 -0.73 -15.56
C GLY A 55 10.14 -0.49 -14.56
N GLY A 56 10.16 -1.17 -13.41
CA GLY A 56 9.07 -1.06 -12.42
C GLY A 56 8.83 0.36 -11.92
N LEU A 57 7.75 0.56 -11.17
CA LEU A 57 7.43 1.86 -10.58
C LEU A 57 8.56 2.35 -9.67
N ASP A 58 8.99 3.60 -9.85
CA ASP A 58 9.95 4.27 -8.97
C ASP A 58 9.28 4.76 -7.67
N ILE A 59 8.56 3.85 -7.00
CA ILE A 59 8.00 4.02 -5.67
C ILE A 59 7.79 2.65 -5.01
N THR A 60 8.15 2.56 -3.73
CA THR A 60 7.84 1.40 -2.88
C THR A 60 6.57 1.69 -2.09
N LEU A 61 5.57 0.82 -2.16
CA LEU A 61 4.29 1.02 -1.50
C LEU A 61 4.22 0.25 -0.17
N PRO A 62 3.96 0.93 0.96
CA PRO A 62 3.72 0.26 2.24
C PRO A 62 2.31 -0.35 2.30
N ILE A 63 2.22 -1.52 2.93
CA ILE A 63 0.97 -2.24 3.20
C ILE A 63 0.96 -2.66 4.65
N LEU A 64 -0.18 -2.49 5.31
CA LEU A 64 -0.43 -2.91 6.66
C LEU A 64 -1.26 -4.19 6.69
N THR A 65 -0.87 -5.13 7.55
CA THR A 65 -1.70 -6.27 7.92
C THR A 65 -1.97 -6.22 9.41
N VAL A 66 -3.25 -6.30 9.79
CA VAL A 66 -3.66 -6.32 11.19
C VAL A 66 -4.38 -7.63 11.48
N ARG A 67 -3.82 -8.46 12.37
CA ARG A 67 -4.44 -9.72 12.81
C ARG A 67 -4.73 -9.67 14.31
N GLY A 68 -6.00 -9.52 14.66
CA GLY A 68 -6.37 -9.20 16.04
C GLY A 68 -5.71 -7.89 16.47
N GLY A 69 -4.79 -7.94 17.45
CA GLY A 69 -4.03 -6.77 17.89
C GLY A 69 -2.67 -6.58 17.20
N GLN A 70 -2.17 -7.56 16.44
CA GLN A 70 -0.83 -7.54 15.85
C GLN A 70 -0.79 -6.71 14.56
N TRP A 71 0.17 -5.80 14.46
CA TRP A 71 0.40 -4.93 13.30
C TRP A 71 1.71 -5.30 12.60
N GLU A 72 1.60 -5.66 11.33
CA GLU A 72 2.72 -5.99 10.45
C GLU A 72 2.79 -4.95 9.32
N LEU A 73 4.01 -4.54 8.97
CA LEU A 73 4.27 -3.67 7.83
C LEU A 73 5.01 -4.47 6.76
N SER A 74 4.48 -4.43 5.55
CA SER A 74 5.13 -4.96 4.36
C SER A 74 5.34 -3.86 3.34
N PHE A 75 6.31 -4.06 2.46
CA PHE A 75 6.62 -3.16 1.34
C PHE A 75 6.47 -3.90 0.03
N ILE A 76 5.75 -3.29 -0.90
CA ILE A 76 5.62 -3.73 -2.27
C ILE A 76 6.63 -3.00 -3.12
N ILE A 77 7.46 -3.76 -3.80
CA ILE A 77 8.48 -3.27 -4.70
C ILE A 77 8.13 -3.76 -6.09
N ASP A 78 7.84 -2.83 -6.99
CA ASP A 78 7.63 -3.14 -8.39
C ASP A 78 8.97 -3.16 -9.12
N LYS A 79 9.41 -4.34 -9.53
CA LYS A 79 10.62 -4.52 -10.35
C LYS A 79 10.24 -4.62 -11.83
N ALA A 80 11.25 -4.69 -12.69
CA ALA A 80 11.03 -4.78 -14.13
C ALA A 80 10.32 -6.10 -14.54
N ASP A 81 10.57 -7.17 -13.79
CA ASP A 81 10.17 -8.54 -14.10
C ASP A 81 9.28 -9.19 -13.01
N ALA A 82 9.19 -8.58 -11.82
CA ALA A 82 8.47 -9.13 -10.69
C ALA A 82 7.87 -8.06 -9.78
N ILE A 83 6.85 -8.44 -9.01
CA ILE A 83 6.36 -7.67 -7.87
C ILE A 83 6.79 -8.42 -6.62
N GLU A 84 7.59 -7.79 -5.77
CA GLU A 84 8.07 -8.38 -4.53
C GLU A 84 7.37 -7.77 -3.32
N MET A 85 7.12 -8.61 -2.31
CA MET A 85 6.60 -8.20 -1.01
C MET A 85 7.63 -8.52 0.07
N VAL A 86 8.18 -7.48 0.69
CA VAL A 86 9.12 -7.60 1.82
C VAL A 86 8.37 -7.30 3.11
N THR A 87 8.28 -8.26 4.02
CA THR A 87 7.57 -8.10 5.31
C THR A 87 8.58 -7.88 6.43
N LEU A 88 8.38 -6.83 7.22
CA LEU A 88 9.18 -6.58 8.41
C LEU A 88 8.70 -7.45 9.59
N PRO A 89 9.53 -7.65 10.63
CA PRO A 89 9.06 -8.17 11.90
C PRO A 89 7.86 -7.36 12.44
N PRO A 90 6.96 -7.96 13.24
CA PRO A 90 5.80 -7.26 13.80
C PRO A 90 6.23 -5.95 14.48
N ILE A 91 5.58 -4.85 14.09
CA ILE A 91 5.95 -3.51 14.55
C ILE A 91 5.33 -3.20 15.90
N GLY A 92 4.13 -3.71 16.15
CA GLY A 92 3.43 -3.49 17.41
C GLY A 92 2.20 -4.36 17.59
N ASP A 93 1.62 -4.24 18.77
CA ASP A 93 0.45 -4.97 19.23
C ASP A 93 -0.43 -4.03 20.05
N THR A 94 -1.73 -4.03 19.83
CA THR A 94 -2.67 -3.23 20.60
C THR A 94 -3.04 -3.84 21.97
N ARG A 95 -2.46 -4.99 22.34
CA ARG A 95 -2.60 -5.61 23.67
C ARG A 95 -1.65 -5.04 24.73
N SER A 96 -0.68 -4.22 24.32
CA SER A 96 0.35 -3.62 25.17
C SER A 96 0.35 -2.11 24.97
N ILE A 97 0.28 -1.33 26.05
CA ILE A 97 0.31 0.15 25.97
C ILE A 97 1.58 0.63 25.28
N VAL A 98 2.73 0.01 25.58
CA VAL A 98 4.01 0.36 24.96
C VAL A 98 3.97 0.09 23.45
N ASP A 99 3.39 -1.02 23.03
CA ASP A 99 3.30 -1.35 21.61
C ASP A 99 2.22 -0.54 20.89
N CYS A 100 1.15 -0.10 21.58
CA CYS A 100 0.21 0.90 21.05
C CYS A 100 0.94 2.19 20.65
N TYR A 101 1.92 2.65 21.43
CA TYR A 101 2.72 3.82 21.06
C TYR A 101 3.54 3.59 19.78
N LYS A 102 4.06 2.36 19.57
CA LYS A 102 4.74 1.99 18.31
C LYS A 102 3.79 2.00 17.12
N VAL A 103 2.57 1.48 17.29
CA VAL A 103 1.52 1.52 16.25
C VAL A 103 1.17 2.96 15.90
N ILE A 104 0.99 3.83 16.90
CA ILE A 104 0.72 5.25 16.66
C ILE A 104 1.88 5.93 15.93
N ALA A 105 3.13 5.65 16.32
CA ALA A 105 4.30 6.19 15.65
C ALA A 105 4.38 5.74 14.18
N LEU A 106 4.11 4.46 13.91
CA LEU A 106 4.03 3.90 12.56
C LEU A 106 2.98 4.63 11.71
N ILE A 107 1.74 4.76 12.21
CA ILE A 107 0.65 5.41 11.48
C ILE A 107 1.00 6.88 11.18
N ARG A 108 1.60 7.61 12.14
CA ARG A 108 2.04 9.00 11.92
C ARG A 108 3.12 9.08 10.85
N TRP A 109 4.08 8.16 10.85
CA TRP A 109 5.13 8.12 9.84
C TRP A 109 4.56 7.84 8.45
N LEU A 110 3.65 6.87 8.32
CA LEU A 110 2.97 6.57 7.06
C LEU A 110 2.10 7.73 6.58
N ALA A 111 1.45 8.46 7.49
CA ALA A 111 0.70 9.67 7.14
C ALA A 111 1.63 10.75 6.55
N VAL A 112 2.78 11.00 7.16
CA VAL A 112 3.79 11.93 6.61
C VAL A 112 4.30 11.45 5.26
N TRP A 113 4.65 10.18 5.13
CA TRP A 113 5.09 9.59 3.86
C TRP A 113 4.03 9.74 2.76
N SER A 114 2.74 9.56 3.10
CA SER A 114 1.64 9.66 2.13
C SER A 114 1.52 11.05 1.51
N VAL A 115 1.72 12.10 2.31
CA VAL A 115 1.58 13.50 1.85
C VAL A 115 2.86 14.08 1.25
N THR A 116 4.03 13.54 1.62
CA THR A 116 5.34 14.05 1.17
C THR A 116 5.92 13.28 -0.01
N VAL A 117 5.93 11.94 0.05
CA VAL A 117 6.56 11.08 -0.95
C VAL A 117 5.53 10.58 -1.95
N PHE A 118 4.47 9.91 -1.47
CA PHE A 118 3.48 9.30 -2.36
C PHE A 118 2.71 10.34 -3.17
N ARG A 119 2.21 11.41 -2.52
CA ARG A 119 1.48 12.47 -3.21
C ARG A 119 2.33 13.10 -4.33
N LYS A 120 3.60 13.40 -4.05
CA LYS A 120 4.53 13.97 -5.03
C LYS A 120 4.76 13.02 -6.19
N TRP A 121 5.00 11.75 -5.91
CA TRP A 121 5.16 10.75 -6.97
C TRP A 121 3.91 10.60 -7.83
N MET A 122 2.72 10.59 -7.21
CA MET A 122 1.45 10.52 -7.92
C MET A 122 1.26 11.71 -8.86
N THR A 123 1.54 12.94 -8.41
CA THR A 123 1.38 14.14 -9.24
C THR A 123 2.42 14.24 -10.34
N ASP A 124 3.67 13.93 -10.01
CA ASP A 124 4.82 14.24 -10.87
C ASP A 124 5.19 13.11 -11.82
N LYS A 125 4.68 11.89 -11.59
CA LYS A 125 4.96 10.71 -12.42
C LYS A 125 3.71 9.99 -12.86
N ALA A 126 2.79 9.69 -11.93
CA ALA A 126 1.63 8.85 -12.26
C ALA A 126 0.49 9.59 -12.98
N LEU A 127 0.32 10.90 -12.77
CA LEU A 127 -0.83 11.63 -13.32
C LEU A 127 -0.46 12.67 -14.39
N VAL A 128 0.82 12.80 -14.75
CA VAL A 128 1.36 13.84 -15.63
C VAL A 128 0.62 13.91 -16.97
N LEU A 129 0.35 12.76 -17.58
CA LEU A 129 -0.25 12.66 -18.92
C LEU A 129 -1.75 12.97 -18.98
N ARG A 130 -2.38 13.35 -17.86
CA ARG A 130 -3.82 13.66 -17.79
C ARG A 130 -4.13 15.14 -17.55
N THR A 131 -3.12 16.00 -17.53
CA THR A 131 -3.30 17.46 -17.33
C THR A 131 -3.37 18.22 -18.66
N VAL A 132 -3.22 17.53 -19.79
CA VAL A 132 -3.31 18.09 -21.15
C VAL A 132 -4.50 17.47 -21.86
N THR A 133 -5.71 17.85 -21.46
CA THR A 133 -6.98 17.71 -22.20
C THR A 133 -8.05 18.52 -21.48
#